data_AF-A0A5U9KZD3-F1
#
_entry.id   AF-A0A5U9KZD3-F1
#
_cell.length_a   1.000
_cell.length_b   1.000
_cell.length_c   1.000
_cell.angle_alpha   90.00
_cell.angle_beta   90.00
_cell.angle_gamma   90.00
#
_symmetry.space_group_name_H-M   'P 1'
#
loop_
_entity.id
_entity.type
_entity.pdbx_description
1 polymer ?
#
loop_
_entity_poly.entity_id
_entity_poly.type
_entity_poly.pdbx_seq_one_letter_code
_entity_poly.pdbx_strand_id
1 'polypeptide(L)' 'PEKTGKTAGMVGDNGLVYLTGIDASERNALVVTWNGRTQCRLSLPENANLSQGALLLPCR' A
#
# COMPACT_ATOMS: atom_id res chain seq x y z
N PRO A 1 10.02 13.32 9.11
CA PRO A 1 8.96 12.88 10.03
C PRO A 1 8.05 11.84 9.34
N GLU A 2 8.21 10.58 9.69
CA GLU A 2 7.35 9.49 9.23
C GLU A 2 5.94 9.75 9.80
N LYS A 3 4.91 9.91 8.95
CA LYS A 3 3.52 10.07 9.38
C LYS A 3 3.01 8.72 9.88
N THR A 4 3.38 8.35 11.09
CA THR A 4 2.93 7.12 11.74
C THR A 4 1.48 7.31 12.22
N GLY A 5 0.55 6.53 11.67
CA GLY A 5 -0.84 6.46 12.16
C GLY A 5 -1.95 6.52 11.10
N LYS A 6 -1.66 6.87 9.84
CA LYS A 6 -2.67 6.85 8.78
C LYS A 6 -2.77 5.44 8.18
N THR A 7 -3.96 4.85 8.23
CA THR A 7 -4.25 3.60 7.50
C THR A 7 -4.76 3.94 6.10
N ALA A 8 -4.02 3.57 5.06
CA ALA A 8 -4.39 3.83 3.66
C ALA A 8 -5.41 2.82 3.10
N GLY A 9 -5.56 1.66 3.75
CA GLY A 9 -6.47 0.58 3.40
C GLY A 9 -6.22 -0.65 4.26
N MET A 10 -7.09 -1.66 4.14
CA MET A 10 -6.93 -2.97 4.77
C MET A 10 -6.97 -4.06 3.71
N VAL A 11 -6.06 -5.03 3.85
CA VAL A 11 -6.01 -6.20 2.97
C VAL A 11 -7.18 -7.11 3.32
N GLY A 12 -8.03 -7.38 2.34
CA GLY A 12 -9.11 -8.35 2.43
C GLY A 12 -8.71 -9.71 1.86
N ASP A 13 -9.71 -10.48 1.45
CA ASP A 13 -9.50 -11.80 0.89
C ASP A 13 -8.62 -11.76 -0.37
N ASN A 14 -7.86 -12.83 -0.59
CA ASN A 14 -6.95 -13.00 -1.72
C ASN A 14 -5.87 -11.90 -1.86
N GLY A 15 -5.55 -11.17 -0.78
CA GLY A 15 -4.51 -10.14 -0.80
C GLY A 15 -4.92 -8.84 -1.51
N LEU A 16 -6.23 -8.63 -1.74
CA LEU A 16 -6.74 -7.43 -2.40
C LEU A 16 -6.93 -6.28 -1.40
N VAL A 17 -6.62 -5.07 -1.83
CA VAL A 17 -6.80 -3.85 -1.03
C VAL A 17 -7.15 -2.68 -1.94
N TYR A 18 -8.07 -1.83 -1.47
CA TYR A 18 -8.30 -0.53 -2.07
C TYR A 18 -7.52 0.52 -1.26
N LEU A 19 -6.53 1.13 -1.90
CA LEU A 19 -5.64 2.11 -1.29
C LEU A 19 -6.11 3.53 -1.63
N THR A 20 -6.30 4.38 -0.61
CA THR A 20 -6.78 5.75 -0.82
C THR A 20 -6.02 6.77 0.02
N GLY A 21 -6.06 8.03 -0.42
CA GLY A 21 -5.49 9.15 0.31
C GLY A 21 -3.97 9.08 0.46
N ILE A 22 -3.25 8.45 -0.47
CA ILE A 22 -1.79 8.38 -0.43
C ILE A 22 -1.22 9.58 -1.17
N ASP A 23 -0.42 10.39 -0.49
CA ASP A 23 0.29 11.49 -1.13
C ASP A 23 1.44 11.00 -2.00
N ALA A 24 1.83 11.79 -3.00
CA ALA A 24 2.94 11.41 -3.88
C ALA A 24 4.26 11.20 -3.12
N SER A 25 4.48 11.95 -2.03
CA SER A 25 5.64 11.79 -1.14
C SER A 25 5.62 10.53 -0.29
N GLU A 26 4.46 9.86 -0.17
CA GLU A 26 4.26 8.67 0.68
C GLU A 26 4.32 7.36 -0.12
N ARG A 27 4.40 7.41 -1.46
CA ARG A 27 4.32 6.25 -2.37
C ARG A 27 5.32 5.13 -2.06
N ASN A 28 6.47 5.46 -1.47
CA ASN A 28 7.53 4.52 -1.13
C ASN A 28 7.61 4.19 0.38
N ALA A 29 6.66 4.69 1.17
CA ALA A 29 6.66 4.59 2.63
C ALA A 29 5.48 3.74 3.17
N LEU A 30 4.79 3.00 2.30
CA LEU A 30 3.68 2.14 2.72
C LEU A 30 4.22 0.89 3.40
N VAL A 31 3.73 0.63 4.60
CA VAL A 31 4.10 -0.51 5.42
C VAL A 31 2.87 -1.41 5.57
N VAL A 32 3.03 -2.69 5.26
CA VAL A 32 2.00 -3.69 5.53
C VAL A 32 2.28 -4.28 6.91
N THR A 33 1.30 -4.20 7.80
CA THR A 33 1.37 -4.79 9.14
C THR A 33 0.34 -5.90 9.30
N TRP A 34 0.74 -6.98 9.98
CA TRP A 34 -0.13 -8.10 10.32
C TRP A 34 0.23 -8.62 11.71
N ASN A 35 -0.77 -8.90 12.54
CA ASN A 35 -0.57 -9.29 13.95
C ASN A 35 0.39 -8.36 14.72
N GLY A 36 0.26 -7.04 14.49
CA GLY A 36 1.08 -6.02 15.15
C GLY A 36 2.54 -5.95 14.68
N ARG A 37 2.91 -6.69 13.62
CA ARG A 37 4.28 -6.70 13.08
C ARG A 37 4.31 -6.23 11.64
N THR A 38 5.33 -5.46 11.28
CA THR A 38 5.64 -5.15 9.88
C THR A 38 6.01 -6.43 9.13
N GLN A 39 5.31 -6.70 8.03
CA GLN A 39 5.58 -7.85 7.17
C GLN A 39 6.41 -7.45 5.96
N CYS A 40 6.06 -6.34 5.32
CA CYS A 40 6.77 -5.84 4.14
C CYS A 40 6.53 -4.35 3.91
N ARG A 41 7.28 -3.80 2.94
CA ARG A 41 7.04 -2.47 2.40
C ARG A 41 6.55 -2.56 0.96
N LEU A 42 5.66 -1.64 0.60
CA LEU A 42 5.16 -1.48 -0.75
C LEU A 42 5.72 -0.20 -1.36
N SER A 43 6.02 -0.27 -2.66
CA SER A 43 6.33 0.89 -3.47
C SER A 43 5.25 1.02 -4.54
N LEU A 44 4.51 2.12 -4.52
CA LEU A 44 3.55 2.41 -5.58
C LEU A 44 4.28 2.97 -6.80
N PRO A 45 3.95 2.51 -8.02
CA PRO A 45 4.46 3.17 -9.21
C PRO A 45 3.96 4.61 -9.27
N GLU A 46 4.75 5.47 -9.90
CA GLU A 46 4.39 6.87 -10.13
C GLU A 46 3.12 6.98 -10.99
N ASN A 47 3.04 6.12 -12.02
CA ASN A 47 1.89 5.98 -12.90
C ASN A 47 1.35 4.55 -12.80
N ALA A 48 0.13 4.40 -12.31
CA ALA A 48 -0.60 3.13 -12.31
C ALA A 48 -1.73 3.20 -13.33
N ASN A 49 -1.71 2.32 -14.34
CA ASN A 49 -2.85 2.18 -15.24
C ASN A 49 -3.87 1.21 -14.61
N LEU A 50 -4.82 1.76 -13.86
CA LEU A 50 -5.88 0.98 -13.22
C LEU A 50 -7.01 0.58 -14.19
N SER A 51 -6.96 1.04 -15.45
CA SER A 51 -7.97 0.70 -16.48
C SER A 51 -7.94 -0.78 -16.86
N GLN A 52 -6.85 -1.50 -16.53
CA GLN A 52 -6.67 -2.92 -16.79
C GLN A 52 -7.03 -3.81 -15.60
N GLY A 53 -7.56 -3.22 -14.51
CA GLY A 53 -7.92 -3.93 -13.29
C GLY A 53 -6.93 -3.72 -12.15
N ALA A 54 -6.91 -4.67 -11.21
CA ALA A 54 -6.09 -4.57 -10.01
C ALA A 54 -4.59 -4.65 -10.35
N LEU A 55 -3.81 -3.73 -9.79
CA LEU A 55 -2.36 -3.71 -9.91
C LEU A 55 -1.73 -4.63 -8.85
N LEU A 56 -0.91 -5.58 -9.27
CA LEU A 56 -0.10 -6.38 -8.37
C LEU A 56 1.08 -5.55 -7.84
N LEU A 57 1.19 -5.47 -6.52
CA LEU A 57 2.28 -4.77 -5.82
C LEU A 57 3.16 -5.80 -5.11
N PRO A 58 4.47 -5.87 -5.43
CA PRO A 58 5.39 -6.76 -4.73
C PRO A 58 5.52 -6.39 -3.25
N CYS A 59 5.32 -7.38 -2.38
CA CYS A 59 5.60 -7.29 -0.95
C CYS A 59 7.05 -7.72 -0.72
N ARG A 60 7.92 -6.76 -0.36
CA ARG A 60 9.35 -6.96 -0.11
C ARG A 60 9.73 -6.78 1.35
#